data_AF-C4V367-F1
#
_entry.id   AF-C4V367-F1
#
_cell.length_a   1.000
_cell.length_b   1.000
_cell.length_c   1.000
_cell.angle_alpha   90.00
_cell.angle_beta   90.00
_cell.angle_gamma   90.00
#
_symmetry.space_group_name_H-M   'P 1'
#
loop_
_entity.id
_entity.type
_entity.pdbx_description
1 polymer ?
#
loop_
_entity_poly.entity_id
_entity_poly.type
_entity_poly.pdbx_seq_one_letter_code
_entity_poly.pdbx_strand_id
1 'polypeptide(L)'
;MFEEMFKDKENTSMDHGVRLTCTDESVFSALAHYYSHVEEYESRCGMPVRLFYPEVEQEHETPISMDEVSWRNTVLLSDMQVRSIPSEVLKEQDAICVYRTDSEKNFAACAEHLVALQENGGDRCAMPAVLCFTDADSAKAYVCGSGLWAPRQSQVVGATWDDVLPLLASTKGILQWISGESLPLEELPSRNGAVQGVQLIFRGSADLSMFEVMEKSEAIAGCFADGVNVLWQIEVHDKNEILVFVAQPMP
;
A
#
# COMPACT_ATOMS: atom_id res chain seq x y z
N MET A 1 35.53 20.95 16.42
CA MET A 1 34.23 21.46 16.89
C MET A 1 33.20 21.42 15.75
N PHE A 2 33.13 20.30 15.02
CA PHE A 2 32.16 20.06 13.93
C PHE A 2 31.80 18.56 13.93
N GLU A 3 31.58 18.01 15.12
CA GLU A 3 31.36 16.57 15.33
C GLU A 3 30.09 16.27 16.15
N GLU A 4 29.25 17.28 16.44
CA GLU A 4 28.06 17.11 17.29
C GLU A 4 26.85 17.91 16.79
N MET A 5 26.43 17.75 15.53
CA MET A 5 25.16 18.35 15.06
C MET A 5 24.26 17.45 14.20
N PHE A 6 24.55 16.15 14.12
CA PHE A 6 23.62 15.18 13.52
C PHE A 6 23.47 13.98 14.45
N LYS A 7 22.81 14.23 15.58
CA LYS A 7 22.12 13.18 16.34
C LYS A 7 20.64 13.52 16.32
N ASP A 8 20.02 13.32 15.15
CA ASP A 8 18.59 13.08 15.13
C ASP A 8 18.36 11.74 15.83
N LYS A 9 17.61 11.81 16.92
CA LYS A 9 17.16 10.66 17.70
C LYS A 9 16.27 9.79 16.83
N GLU A 10 16.59 8.49 16.80
CA GLU A 10 15.69 7.35 16.56
C GLU A 10 14.71 7.43 15.38
N ASN A 11 15.08 6.77 14.29
CA ASN A 11 14.21 5.89 13.51
C ASN A 11 15.10 4.78 12.92
N THR A 12 15.61 3.84 13.75
CA THR A 12 15.08 2.47 13.89
C THR A 12 14.64 1.86 12.56
N SER A 13 15.47 0.98 12.00
CA SER A 13 15.20 0.03 10.90
C SER A 13 14.03 0.38 9.98
N MET A 14 14.30 1.07 8.87
CA MET A 14 13.26 1.45 7.90
C MET A 14 12.66 0.26 7.13
N ASP A 15 13.19 -0.95 7.33
CA ASP A 15 12.56 -2.18 6.90
C ASP A 15 11.69 -2.72 8.03
N HIS A 16 10.41 -2.36 7.99
CA HIS A 16 9.39 -2.95 8.86
C HIS A 16 9.00 -4.32 8.34
N GLY A 17 8.73 -5.25 9.26
CA GLY A 17 8.00 -6.47 8.91
C GLY A 17 6.56 -6.15 8.57
N VAL A 18 5.94 -6.97 7.73
CA VAL A 18 4.50 -6.86 7.45
C VAL A 18 3.78 -8.00 8.15
N ARG A 19 2.78 -7.65 8.96
CA ARG A 19 1.80 -8.60 9.48
C ARG A 19 0.52 -8.46 8.66
N LEU A 20 0.30 -9.40 7.74
CA LEU A 20 -0.84 -9.36 6.84
C LEU A 20 -1.91 -10.35 7.27
N THR A 21 -3.12 -9.85 7.46
CA THR A 21 -4.33 -10.67 7.65
C THR A 21 -5.13 -10.66 6.35
N CYS A 22 -5.28 -11.83 5.71
CA CYS A 22 -5.94 -11.97 4.41
C CYS A 22 -6.52 -13.39 4.27
N THR A 23 -7.64 -13.54 3.56
CA THR A 23 -8.20 -14.86 3.22
C THR A 23 -7.70 -15.42 1.88
N ASP A 24 -6.98 -14.62 1.11
CA ASP A 24 -6.44 -15.02 -0.20
C ASP A 24 -4.95 -15.38 -0.09
N GLU A 25 -4.65 -16.67 -0.22
CA GLU A 25 -3.29 -17.21 -0.16
C GLU A 25 -2.40 -16.73 -1.33
N SER A 26 -2.98 -16.30 -2.46
CA SER A 26 -2.19 -15.78 -3.57
C SER A 26 -1.50 -14.47 -3.22
N VAL A 27 -2.11 -13.66 -2.34
CA VAL A 27 -1.54 -12.40 -1.85
C VAL A 27 -0.31 -12.68 -1.00
N PHE A 28 -0.36 -13.69 -0.13
CA PHE A 28 0.81 -14.08 0.65
C PHE A 28 1.94 -14.57 -0.22
N SER A 29 1.62 -15.40 -1.22
CA SER A 29 2.62 -15.95 -2.16
C SER A 29 3.30 -14.84 -2.96
N ALA A 30 2.51 -13.86 -3.44
CA ALA A 30 3.03 -12.72 -4.19
C ALA A 30 3.92 -11.83 -3.33
N LEU A 31 3.49 -11.50 -2.10
CA LEU A 31 4.28 -10.65 -1.21
C LEU A 31 5.55 -11.36 -0.71
N ALA A 32 5.53 -12.69 -0.54
CA ALA A 32 6.67 -13.48 -0.10
C ALA A 32 7.91 -13.32 -1.00
N HIS A 33 7.73 -12.98 -2.28
CA HIS A 33 8.84 -12.75 -3.21
C HIS A 33 9.77 -11.60 -2.78
N TYR A 34 9.26 -10.65 -1.99
CA TYR A 34 10.03 -9.47 -1.56
C TYR A 34 10.70 -9.66 -0.20
N TYR A 35 10.45 -10.77 0.49
CA TYR A 35 10.82 -10.96 1.88
C TYR A 35 11.72 -12.18 2.06
N SER A 36 12.63 -12.11 3.03
CA SER A 36 13.61 -13.17 3.29
C SER A 36 12.98 -14.41 3.94
N HIS A 37 11.95 -14.18 4.76
CA HIS A 37 11.26 -15.23 5.49
C HIS A 37 9.77 -14.89 5.68
N VAL A 38 8.93 -15.93 5.64
CA VAL A 38 7.49 -15.83 5.89
C VAL A 38 7.07 -16.89 6.90
N GLU A 39 6.33 -16.48 7.92
CA GLU A 39 5.86 -17.35 8.99
C GLU A 39 4.33 -17.34 9.10
N GLU A 40 3.76 -18.48 9.47
CA GLU A 40 2.37 -18.61 9.86
C GLU A 40 2.13 -18.05 11.27
N TYR A 41 1.15 -17.16 11.44
CA TYR A 41 0.78 -16.64 12.76
C TYR A 41 -0.62 -17.06 13.18
N GLU A 42 -0.95 -16.85 14.47
CA GLU A 42 -2.28 -17.12 15.00
C GLU A 42 -3.36 -16.41 14.17
N SER A 43 -4.36 -17.20 13.74
CA SER A 43 -5.47 -16.70 12.94
C SER A 43 -6.20 -15.60 13.70
N ARG A 44 -6.57 -14.53 13.00
CA ARG A 44 -7.27 -13.38 13.58
C ARG A 44 -8.68 -13.29 13.02
N CYS A 45 -9.68 -13.34 13.91
CA CYS A 45 -11.10 -13.35 13.52
C CYS A 45 -11.44 -14.46 12.51
N GLY A 46 -10.78 -15.63 12.62
CA GLY A 46 -10.97 -16.76 11.71
C GLY A 46 -10.28 -16.63 10.36
N MET A 47 -9.44 -15.59 10.16
CA MET A 47 -8.68 -15.37 8.93
C MET A 47 -7.20 -15.74 9.13
N PRO A 48 -6.53 -16.31 8.11
CA PRO A 48 -5.10 -16.52 8.11
C PRO A 48 -4.31 -15.23 8.36
N VAL A 49 -3.19 -15.36 9.06
CA VAL A 49 -2.23 -14.28 9.31
C VAL A 49 -0.84 -14.78 8.94
N ARG A 50 -0.09 -13.96 8.22
CA ARG A 50 1.31 -14.21 7.88
C ARG A 50 2.19 -13.05 8.32
N LEU A 51 3.38 -13.39 8.80
CA LEU A 51 4.45 -12.45 9.14
C LEU A 51 5.50 -12.49 8.03
N PHE A 52 5.80 -11.34 7.46
CA PHE A 52 6.79 -11.15 6.41
C PHE A 52 8.00 -10.42 6.99
N TYR A 53 9.13 -11.11 7.07
CA TYR A 53 10.34 -10.61 7.70
C TYR A 53 11.28 -10.01 6.64
N PRO A 54 11.65 -8.73 6.77
CA PRO A 54 12.56 -8.10 5.84
C PRO A 54 13.95 -8.74 5.93
N GLU A 55 14.75 -8.51 4.91
CA GLU A 55 16.17 -8.83 4.99
C GLU A 55 16.84 -7.84 5.95
N VAL A 56 17.60 -8.34 6.92
CA VAL A 56 18.34 -7.49 7.87
C VAL A 56 19.78 -7.39 7.35
N GLU A 57 20.20 -6.22 6.88
CA GLU A 57 21.60 -5.94 6.61
C GLU A 57 22.39 -6.07 7.93
N GLN A 58 23.11 -7.19 8.10
CA GLN A 58 23.93 -7.41 9.27
C GLN A 58 25.23 -6.58 9.18
N GLU A 59 25.19 -5.33 9.63
CA GLU A 59 26.43 -4.56 9.77
C GLU A 59 27.24 -4.94 11.02
N HIS A 60 26.69 -5.68 11.99
CA HIS A 60 27.41 -6.07 13.20
C HIS A 60 27.11 -7.52 13.64
N GLU A 61 28.16 -8.25 14.05
CA GLU A 61 28.20 -9.68 14.44
C GLU A 61 27.41 -10.06 15.71
N THR A 62 26.20 -9.55 15.88
CA THR A 62 25.24 -10.08 16.86
C THR A 62 23.88 -10.22 16.19
N PRO A 63 23.31 -11.43 16.11
CA PRO A 63 21.98 -11.62 15.54
C PRO A 63 20.99 -10.79 16.37
N ILE A 64 20.36 -9.81 15.74
CA ILE A 64 19.25 -9.07 16.33
C ILE A 64 18.19 -10.12 16.66
N SER A 65 17.71 -10.10 17.91
CA SER A 65 16.59 -10.95 18.30
C SER A 65 15.41 -10.68 17.36
N MET A 66 14.83 -11.72 16.77
CA MET A 66 13.62 -11.60 15.93
C MET A 66 12.43 -10.97 16.68
N ASP A 67 12.53 -10.79 18.01
CA ASP A 67 11.56 -10.09 18.85
C ASP A 67 11.56 -8.55 18.71
N GLU A 68 12.48 -7.95 17.94
CA GLU A 68 12.62 -6.48 17.82
C GLU A 68 12.16 -5.92 16.46
N VAL A 69 11.44 -6.72 15.65
CA VAL A 69 10.89 -6.28 14.36
C VAL A 69 9.70 -5.35 14.60
N SER A 70 9.78 -4.11 14.09
CA SER A 70 8.64 -3.21 14.03
C SER A 70 7.67 -3.71 12.94
N TRP A 71 6.46 -4.08 13.35
CA TRP A 71 5.43 -4.64 12.48
C TRP A 71 4.49 -3.58 11.93
N ARG A 72 4.20 -3.66 10.63
CA ARG A 72 3.07 -3.00 9.99
C ARG A 72 1.88 -3.95 9.93
N ASN A 73 0.87 -3.67 10.74
CA ASN A 73 -0.38 -4.42 10.79
C ASN A 73 -1.26 -4.01 9.60
N THR A 74 -1.45 -4.93 8.65
CA THR A 74 -2.30 -4.73 7.48
C THR A 74 -3.39 -5.78 7.44
N VAL A 75 -4.59 -5.35 7.07
CA VAL A 75 -5.70 -6.25 6.75
C VAL A 75 -6.19 -6.00 5.33
N LEU A 76 -6.44 -7.07 4.59
CA LEU A 76 -7.10 -7.05 3.28
C LEU A 76 -8.45 -7.76 3.39
N LEU A 77 -9.55 -7.02 3.21
CA LEU A 77 -10.92 -7.49 3.44
C LEU A 77 -11.83 -7.17 2.25
N SER A 78 -12.83 -8.01 2.02
CA SER A 78 -14.03 -7.57 1.33
C SER A 78 -14.90 -6.69 2.24
N ASP A 79 -15.70 -5.82 1.64
CA ASP A 79 -16.74 -5.04 2.30
C ASP A 79 -17.74 -5.88 3.12
N MET A 80 -18.00 -7.11 2.68
CA MET A 80 -18.83 -8.08 3.41
C MET A 80 -18.14 -8.62 4.67
N GLN A 81 -16.82 -8.86 4.60
CA GLN A 81 -16.04 -9.32 5.76
C GLN A 81 -15.95 -8.24 6.85
N VAL A 82 -15.78 -6.97 6.48
CA VAL A 82 -15.67 -5.84 7.44
C VAL A 82 -16.80 -5.85 8.47
N ARG A 83 -18.03 -6.17 8.05
CA ARG A 83 -19.22 -6.20 8.94
C ARG A 83 -19.12 -7.20 10.09
N SER A 84 -18.26 -8.21 9.95
CA SER A 84 -18.05 -9.27 10.93
C SER A 84 -16.79 -9.06 11.77
N ILE A 85 -15.97 -8.05 11.46
CA ILE A 85 -14.75 -7.76 12.20
C ILE A 85 -15.06 -6.74 13.32
N PRO A 86 -14.69 -7.03 14.58
CA PRO A 86 -14.83 -6.06 15.67
C PRO A 86 -14.06 -4.77 15.40
N SER A 87 -14.67 -3.63 15.75
CA SER A 87 -14.06 -2.31 15.52
C SER A 87 -12.73 -2.12 16.25
N GLU A 88 -12.56 -2.78 17.39
CA GLU A 88 -11.36 -2.81 18.21
C GLU A 88 -10.20 -3.45 17.44
N VAL A 89 -10.47 -4.52 16.69
CA VAL A 89 -9.48 -5.19 15.85
C VAL A 89 -9.07 -4.30 14.67
N LEU A 90 -10.02 -3.61 14.06
CA LEU A 90 -9.76 -2.69 12.94
C LEU A 90 -8.91 -1.49 13.37
N LYS A 91 -9.11 -0.97 14.59
CA LYS A 91 -8.32 0.15 15.14
C LYS A 91 -6.85 -0.19 15.43
N GLU A 92 -6.51 -1.47 15.53
CA GLU A 92 -5.12 -1.91 15.74
C GLU A 92 -4.32 -2.04 14.43
N GLN A 93 -4.96 -1.80 13.28
CA GLN A 93 -4.30 -1.88 11.98
C GLN A 93 -3.62 -0.54 11.65
N ASP A 94 -2.46 -0.60 11.02
CA ASP A 94 -1.85 0.56 10.37
C ASP A 94 -2.51 0.82 9.01
N ALA A 95 -2.95 -0.24 8.33
CA ALA A 95 -3.62 -0.16 7.04
C ALA A 95 -4.80 -1.14 6.92
N ILE A 96 -5.93 -0.60 6.44
CA ILE A 96 -7.13 -1.35 6.10
C ILE A 96 -7.38 -1.21 4.60
N CYS A 97 -7.04 -2.26 3.87
CA CYS A 97 -7.37 -2.40 2.45
C CYS A 97 -8.71 -3.10 2.33
N VAL A 98 -9.72 -2.43 1.76
CA VAL A 98 -11.06 -2.99 1.58
C VAL A 98 -11.44 -2.98 0.11
N TYR A 99 -11.99 -4.08 -0.42
CA TYR A 99 -12.51 -4.14 -1.78
C TYR A 99 -13.99 -4.42 -1.83
N ARG A 100 -14.65 -3.87 -2.85
CA ARG A 100 -16.08 -4.03 -3.08
C ARG A 100 -16.40 -5.43 -3.59
N THR A 101 -17.39 -6.08 -2.96
CA THR A 101 -18.03 -7.31 -3.47
C THR A 101 -19.55 -7.19 -3.56
N ASP A 102 -20.11 -6.17 -2.94
CA ASP A 102 -21.54 -5.84 -2.92
C ASP A 102 -21.82 -4.61 -3.81
N SER A 103 -22.98 -3.98 -3.64
CA SER A 103 -23.35 -2.73 -4.32
C SER A 103 -22.49 -1.53 -3.89
N GLU A 104 -22.37 -0.54 -4.78
CA GLU A 104 -21.66 0.73 -4.53
C GLU A 104 -22.14 1.44 -3.26
N LYS A 105 -23.46 1.47 -3.06
CA LYS A 105 -24.05 2.08 -1.87
C LYS A 105 -23.61 1.40 -0.58
N ASN A 106 -23.55 0.07 -0.59
CA ASN A 106 -23.13 -0.68 0.59
C ASN A 106 -21.62 -0.55 0.82
N PHE A 107 -20.85 -0.43 -0.26
CA PHE A 107 -19.42 -0.14 -0.20
C PHE A 107 -19.15 1.25 0.40
N ALA A 108 -19.89 2.27 -0.02
CA ALA A 108 -19.80 3.62 0.56
C ALA A 108 -20.13 3.65 2.04
N ALA A 109 -21.19 2.95 2.45
CA ALA A 109 -21.51 2.81 3.87
C ALA A 109 -20.40 2.07 4.65
N CYS A 110 -19.73 1.09 4.04
CA CYS A 110 -18.58 0.41 4.63
C CYS A 110 -17.38 1.35 4.78
N ALA A 111 -17.06 2.13 3.74
CA ALA A 111 -15.98 3.11 3.76
C ALA A 111 -16.23 4.20 4.83
N GLU A 112 -17.45 4.76 4.89
CA GLU A 112 -17.87 5.69 5.96
C GLU A 112 -17.66 5.09 7.36
N HIS A 113 -18.04 3.82 7.55
CA HIS A 113 -17.83 3.13 8.81
C HIS A 113 -16.35 3.03 9.19
N LEU A 114 -15.49 2.70 8.22
CA LEU A 114 -14.05 2.56 8.43
C LEU A 114 -13.37 3.91 8.73
N VAL A 115 -13.68 4.97 7.98
CA VAL A 115 -13.08 6.30 8.24
C VAL A 115 -13.56 6.89 9.57
N ALA A 116 -14.76 6.54 10.04
CA ALA A 116 -15.22 6.93 11.38
C ALA A 116 -14.39 6.29 12.52
N LEU A 117 -13.65 5.22 12.25
CA LEU A 117 -12.72 4.62 13.23
C LEU A 117 -11.50 5.51 13.47
N GLN A 118 -11.11 6.35 12.50
CA GLN A 118 -9.99 7.28 12.60
C GLN A 118 -10.21 8.24 13.80
N GLU A 119 -11.41 8.77 14.00
CA GLU A 119 -11.70 9.78 15.04
C GLU A 119 -11.59 9.32 16.50
N ASN A 120 -11.54 8.02 16.75
CA ASN A 120 -11.57 7.47 18.11
C ASN A 120 -10.18 7.16 18.69
N GLY A 121 -9.10 7.60 18.01
CA GLY A 121 -7.73 7.48 18.47
C GLY A 121 -7.39 8.53 19.52
N GLY A 122 -7.71 8.25 20.80
CA GLY A 122 -7.21 9.05 21.93
C GLY A 122 -5.67 9.01 22.04
N ASP A 123 -5.13 8.98 23.25
CA ASP A 123 -3.68 9.04 23.54
C ASP A 123 -2.86 7.79 23.09
N ARG A 124 -3.32 7.03 22.07
CA ARG A 124 -2.69 5.80 21.56
C ARG A 124 -2.73 5.71 20.04
N CYS A 125 -1.53 5.54 19.46
CA CYS A 125 -1.14 5.04 18.12
C CYS A 125 -1.87 5.56 16.87
N ALA A 126 -1.13 5.57 15.75
CA ALA A 126 -1.56 6.10 14.46
C ALA A 126 -2.94 5.57 14.02
N MET A 127 -3.74 6.44 13.39
CA MET A 127 -5.04 6.07 12.84
C MET A 127 -4.86 5.16 11.62
N PRO A 128 -5.69 4.11 11.43
CA PRO A 128 -5.57 3.25 10.27
C PRO A 128 -5.75 4.05 8.98
N ALA A 129 -4.83 3.86 8.04
CA ALA A 129 -5.04 4.24 6.66
C ALA A 129 -6.16 3.38 6.05
N VAL A 130 -7.14 4.01 5.39
CA VAL A 130 -8.27 3.31 4.77
C VAL A 130 -8.13 3.42 3.25
N LEU A 131 -7.87 2.29 2.59
CA LEU A 131 -7.74 2.21 1.13
C LEU A 131 -8.91 1.39 0.59
N CYS A 132 -9.79 2.01 -0.18
CA CYS A 132 -11.00 1.39 -0.70
C CYS A 132 -10.82 1.09 -2.19
N PHE A 133 -11.01 -0.17 -2.61
CA PHE A 133 -10.78 -0.62 -3.98
C PHE A 133 -12.09 -1.01 -4.68
N THR A 134 -12.18 -0.75 -5.98
CA THR A 134 -13.37 -1.04 -6.80
C THR A 134 -13.67 -2.53 -6.95
N ASP A 135 -12.65 -3.37 -6.77
CA ASP A 135 -12.68 -4.82 -6.94
C ASP A 135 -11.46 -5.48 -6.25
N ALA A 136 -11.53 -6.81 -6.14
CA ALA A 136 -10.51 -7.60 -5.47
C ALA A 136 -9.18 -7.60 -6.23
N ASP A 137 -9.19 -7.57 -7.56
CA ASP A 137 -7.97 -7.66 -8.37
C ASP A 137 -7.12 -6.39 -8.19
N SER A 138 -7.76 -5.23 -8.20
CA SER A 138 -7.13 -3.94 -7.88
C SER A 138 -6.49 -3.94 -6.51
N ALA A 139 -7.20 -4.42 -5.47
CA ALA A 139 -6.70 -4.45 -4.11
C ALA A 139 -5.49 -5.39 -3.96
N LYS A 140 -5.55 -6.58 -4.57
CA LYS A 140 -4.45 -7.55 -4.54
C LYS A 140 -3.23 -7.02 -5.27
N ALA A 141 -3.41 -6.47 -6.47
CA ALA A 141 -2.32 -5.88 -7.25
C ALA A 141 -1.65 -4.74 -6.46
N TYR A 142 -2.44 -3.94 -5.74
CA TYR A 142 -1.93 -2.84 -4.94
C TYR A 142 -1.13 -3.30 -3.71
N VAL A 143 -1.66 -4.26 -2.94
CA VAL A 143 -0.96 -4.80 -1.76
C VAL A 143 0.34 -5.48 -2.16
N CYS A 144 0.32 -6.23 -3.27
CA CYS A 144 1.49 -6.96 -3.75
C CYS A 144 2.46 -6.11 -4.57
N GLY A 145 2.10 -4.88 -4.94
CA GLY A 145 2.88 -4.14 -5.92
C GLY A 145 2.98 -2.65 -5.80
N SER A 146 2.43 -2.05 -4.74
CA SER A 146 2.55 -0.61 -4.47
C SER A 146 3.94 -0.15 -4.02
N GLY A 147 4.81 -1.10 -3.66
CA GLY A 147 6.03 -0.82 -2.89
C GLY A 147 5.77 -0.38 -1.44
N LEU A 148 4.53 -0.09 -1.02
CA LEU A 148 4.23 0.33 0.36
C LEU A 148 4.46 -0.79 1.39
N TRP A 149 4.33 -2.03 0.94
CA TRP A 149 4.55 -3.27 1.69
C TRP A 149 5.80 -4.03 1.24
N ALA A 150 6.58 -3.53 0.29
CA ALA A 150 7.83 -4.18 -0.13
C ALA A 150 9.03 -3.46 0.53
N PRO A 151 10.10 -4.16 0.90
CA PRO A 151 11.32 -3.53 1.42
C PRO A 151 11.92 -2.51 0.45
N ARG A 152 12.61 -1.49 0.96
CA ARG A 152 13.15 -0.40 0.12
C ARG A 152 14.10 -0.90 -0.97
N GLN A 153 14.84 -1.97 -0.70
CA GLN A 153 15.76 -2.58 -1.67
C GLN A 153 15.08 -3.09 -2.96
N SER A 154 13.77 -3.31 -2.94
CA SER A 154 13.01 -3.66 -4.15
C SER A 154 12.69 -2.46 -5.05
N GLN A 155 12.92 -1.22 -4.57
CA GLN A 155 12.55 0.02 -5.23
C GLN A 155 13.78 0.81 -5.67
N VAL A 156 13.83 1.17 -6.95
CA VAL A 156 14.84 2.09 -7.50
C VAL A 156 14.46 3.54 -7.19
N VAL A 157 13.17 3.85 -7.35
CA VAL A 157 12.56 5.12 -6.92
C VAL A 157 11.34 4.76 -6.09
N GLY A 158 11.47 4.89 -4.78
CA GLY A 158 10.41 4.55 -3.84
C GLY A 158 9.48 5.72 -3.53
N ALA A 159 8.33 5.39 -2.95
CA ALA A 159 7.45 6.36 -2.32
C ALA A 159 7.12 5.89 -0.90
N THR A 160 6.91 6.86 -0.02
CA THR A 160 6.57 6.59 1.36
C THR A 160 5.05 6.59 1.56
N TRP A 161 4.60 6.11 2.72
CA TRP A 161 3.21 6.24 3.12
C TRP A 161 2.77 7.72 3.14
N ASP A 162 3.65 8.64 3.55
CA ASP A 162 3.34 10.08 3.58
C ASP A 162 3.14 10.67 2.18
N ASP A 163 3.78 10.10 1.15
CA ASP A 163 3.58 10.51 -0.24
C ASP A 163 2.28 9.95 -0.82
N VAL A 164 1.94 8.70 -0.46
CA VAL A 164 0.85 7.95 -1.08
C VAL A 164 -0.50 8.17 -0.40
N LEU A 165 -0.54 8.26 0.93
CA LEU A 165 -1.80 8.37 1.67
C LEU A 165 -2.61 9.62 1.31
N PRO A 166 -2.04 10.83 1.17
CA PRO A 166 -2.80 12.01 0.78
C PRO A 166 -3.44 11.91 -0.60
N LEU A 167 -2.94 10.99 -1.44
CA LEU A 167 -3.37 10.80 -2.80
C LEU A 167 -4.52 9.81 -2.94
N LEU A 168 -4.49 8.72 -2.16
CA LEU A 168 -5.34 7.54 -2.38
C LEU A 168 -6.22 7.17 -1.18
N ALA A 169 -5.85 7.57 0.04
CA ALA A 169 -6.54 7.12 1.24
C ALA A 169 -7.85 7.87 1.45
N SER A 170 -8.90 7.09 1.77
CA SER A 170 -10.15 7.67 2.25
C SER A 170 -9.96 8.26 3.65
N THR A 171 -10.53 9.45 3.82
CA THR A 171 -10.59 10.14 5.11
C THR A 171 -12.01 10.62 5.36
N LYS A 172 -12.30 11.03 6.60
CA LYS A 172 -13.62 11.56 6.92
C LYS A 172 -13.96 12.77 6.03
N GLY A 173 -15.09 12.66 5.32
CA GLY A 173 -15.56 13.70 4.39
C GLY A 173 -14.90 13.67 3.01
N ILE A 174 -13.90 12.81 2.79
CA ILE A 174 -13.28 12.57 1.49
C ILE A 174 -13.19 11.06 1.29
N LEU A 175 -14.29 10.48 0.80
CA LEU A 175 -14.32 9.08 0.40
C LEU A 175 -13.86 8.92 -1.04
N GLN A 176 -12.91 8.03 -1.23
CA GLN A 176 -12.35 7.69 -2.53
C GLN A 176 -12.38 6.19 -2.72
N TRP A 177 -12.52 5.77 -3.96
CA TRP A 177 -12.21 4.40 -4.36
C TRP A 177 -11.09 4.38 -5.38
N ILE A 178 -10.33 3.29 -5.33
CA ILE A 178 -9.12 3.07 -6.10
C ILE A 178 -9.44 1.96 -7.10
N SER A 179 -9.30 2.27 -8.39
CA SER A 179 -9.25 1.26 -9.44
C SER A 179 -7.80 1.05 -9.87
N GLY A 180 -7.42 -0.20 -10.13
CA GLY A 180 -6.11 -0.56 -10.63
C GLY A 180 -6.19 -1.16 -12.04
N GLU A 181 -5.21 -0.84 -12.87
CA GLU A 181 -4.97 -1.54 -14.14
C GLU A 181 -3.47 -1.80 -14.34
N SER A 182 -3.14 -2.88 -15.07
CA SER A 182 -1.79 -3.20 -15.51
C SER A 182 -1.70 -2.93 -17.01
N LEU A 183 -0.74 -2.09 -17.39
CA LEU A 183 -0.53 -1.65 -18.78
C LEU A 183 0.87 -2.05 -19.27
N PRO A 184 1.00 -2.47 -20.53
CA PRO A 184 2.30 -2.44 -21.22
C PRO A 184 2.90 -1.03 -21.22
N LEU A 185 4.23 -0.93 -21.30
CA LEU A 185 4.94 0.35 -21.31
C LEU A 185 4.55 1.25 -22.49
N GLU A 186 4.01 0.69 -23.56
CA GLU A 186 3.59 1.39 -24.76
C GLU A 186 2.16 1.94 -24.66
N GLU A 187 1.32 1.39 -23.78
CA GLU A 187 -0.11 1.73 -23.70
C GLU A 187 -0.40 2.89 -22.74
N LEU A 188 -1.48 3.62 -22.99
CA LEU A 188 -1.94 4.72 -22.12
C LEU A 188 -3.26 4.34 -21.46
N PRO A 189 -3.49 4.76 -20.20
CA PRO A 189 -4.76 4.53 -19.54
C PRO A 189 -5.89 5.28 -20.25
N SER A 190 -7.11 4.84 -19.99
CA SER A 190 -8.29 5.54 -20.47
C SER A 190 -8.37 6.94 -19.85
N ARG A 191 -8.79 7.92 -20.65
CA ARG A 191 -9.00 9.29 -20.14
C ARG A 191 -10.09 9.30 -19.08
N ASN A 192 -9.80 9.87 -17.92
CA ASN A 192 -10.76 9.98 -16.82
C ASN A 192 -10.66 11.36 -16.16
N GLY A 193 -11.74 12.13 -16.25
CA GLY A 193 -11.82 13.48 -15.68
C GLY A 193 -12.26 13.53 -14.22
N ALA A 194 -12.69 12.40 -13.64
CA ALA A 194 -13.10 12.31 -12.23
C ALA A 194 -11.94 11.98 -11.29
N VAL A 195 -10.74 11.74 -11.85
CA VAL A 195 -9.54 11.38 -11.10
C VAL A 195 -9.12 12.52 -10.19
N GLN A 196 -8.78 12.17 -8.95
CA GLN A 196 -8.24 13.10 -7.96
C GLN A 196 -6.79 12.79 -7.60
N GLY A 197 -6.37 11.54 -7.79
CA GLY A 197 -5.01 11.12 -7.51
C GLY A 197 -4.61 9.90 -8.31
N VAL A 198 -3.34 9.82 -8.71
CA VAL A 198 -2.79 8.71 -9.50
C VAL A 198 -1.46 8.26 -8.96
N GLN A 199 -1.33 6.97 -8.70
CA GLN A 199 -0.05 6.32 -8.42
C GLN A 199 0.33 5.43 -9.60
N LEU A 200 1.53 5.66 -10.13
CA LEU A 200 2.12 4.90 -11.23
C LEU A 200 3.30 4.09 -10.71
N ILE A 201 3.37 2.82 -11.08
CA ILE A 201 4.45 1.95 -10.64
C ILE A 201 5.03 1.30 -11.86
N PHE A 202 6.19 1.82 -12.24
CA PHE A 202 6.95 1.32 -13.36
C PHE A 202 7.74 0.11 -12.89
N ARG A 203 7.42 -1.03 -13.50
CA ARG A 203 8.03 -2.32 -13.21
C ARG A 203 8.85 -2.75 -14.40
N GLY A 204 10.05 -3.26 -14.13
CA GLY A 204 10.92 -3.81 -15.15
C GLY A 204 12.29 -4.15 -14.61
N SER A 205 13.21 -4.51 -15.50
CA SER A 205 14.59 -4.81 -15.10
C SER A 205 15.27 -3.57 -14.49
N ALA A 206 16.39 -3.80 -13.79
CA ALA A 206 17.22 -2.71 -13.25
C ALA A 206 17.76 -1.74 -14.32
N ASP A 207 17.67 -2.10 -15.60
CA ASP A 207 18.09 -1.29 -16.73
C ASP A 207 16.97 -0.39 -17.29
N LEU A 208 15.80 -0.34 -16.63
CA LEU A 208 14.68 0.50 -17.05
C LEU A 208 15.13 1.98 -17.16
N SER A 209 14.92 2.57 -18.33
CA SER A 209 15.39 3.92 -18.62
C SER A 209 14.58 4.96 -17.85
N MET A 210 15.25 5.73 -16.98
CA MET A 210 14.61 6.86 -16.29
C MET A 210 14.03 7.88 -17.27
N PHE A 211 14.64 8.07 -18.44
CA PHE A 211 14.13 8.97 -19.46
C PHE A 211 12.79 8.48 -20.02
N GLU A 212 12.69 7.17 -20.32
CA GLU A 212 11.44 6.56 -20.81
C GLU A 212 10.36 6.61 -19.73
N VAL A 213 10.71 6.36 -18.46
CA VAL A 213 9.77 6.48 -17.32
C VAL A 213 9.25 7.90 -17.21
N MET A 214 10.11 8.91 -17.29
CA MET A 214 9.69 10.32 -17.23
C MET A 214 8.76 10.69 -18.38
N GLU A 215 9.16 10.44 -19.63
CA GLU A 215 8.34 10.73 -20.82
C GLU A 215 6.98 10.03 -20.74
N LYS A 216 6.98 8.77 -20.28
CA LYS A 216 5.76 8.00 -20.11
C LYS A 216 4.88 8.53 -18.99
N SER A 217 5.46 8.95 -17.88
CA SER A 217 4.72 9.54 -16.75
C SER A 217 4.00 10.83 -17.17
N GLU A 218 4.64 11.67 -17.99
CA GLU A 218 4.03 12.89 -18.54
C GLU A 218 2.90 12.58 -19.51
N ALA A 219 3.09 11.59 -20.41
CA ALA A 219 2.06 11.16 -21.34
C ALA A 219 0.82 10.59 -20.61
N ILE A 220 1.03 9.82 -19.53
CA ILE A 220 -0.04 9.31 -18.68
C ILE A 220 -0.73 10.44 -17.93
N ALA A 221 0.03 11.38 -17.34
CA ALA A 221 -0.53 12.55 -16.68
C ALA A 221 -1.47 13.35 -17.61
N GLY A 222 -1.11 13.47 -18.89
CA GLY A 222 -1.94 14.11 -19.93
C GLY A 222 -3.26 13.38 -20.27
N CYS A 223 -3.51 12.20 -19.70
CA CYS A 223 -4.80 11.50 -19.80
C CYS A 223 -5.81 11.95 -18.74
N PHE A 224 -5.37 12.69 -17.73
CA PHE A 224 -6.20 13.15 -16.61
C PHE A 224 -6.46 14.67 -16.68
N ALA A 225 -7.29 15.16 -15.76
CA ALA A 225 -7.57 16.59 -15.67
C ALA A 225 -6.35 17.39 -15.17
N ASP A 226 -6.25 18.65 -15.58
CA ASP A 226 -5.19 19.56 -15.13
C ASP A 226 -5.20 19.67 -13.60
N GLY A 227 -4.02 19.55 -12.98
CA GLY A 227 -3.84 19.66 -11.53
C GLY A 227 -4.06 18.37 -10.74
N VAL A 228 -4.29 17.23 -11.41
CA VAL A 228 -4.24 15.91 -10.76
C VAL A 228 -2.81 15.63 -10.29
N ASN A 229 -2.67 15.25 -9.02
CA ASN A 229 -1.39 14.81 -8.49
C ASN A 229 -1.08 13.41 -9.02
N VAL A 230 0.10 13.28 -9.63
CA VAL A 230 0.60 11.99 -10.14
C VAL A 230 1.89 11.68 -9.40
N LEU A 231 1.86 10.60 -8.62
CA LEU A 231 3.02 10.03 -7.96
C LEU A 231 3.50 8.84 -8.81
N TRP A 232 4.81 8.74 -9.05
CA TRP A 232 5.37 7.58 -9.74
C TRP A 232 6.53 6.97 -8.97
N GLN A 233 6.68 5.67 -9.12
CA GLN A 233 7.72 4.84 -8.51
C GLN A 233 8.33 3.91 -9.55
N ILE A 234 9.53 3.41 -9.26
CA ILE A 234 10.21 2.40 -10.06
C ILE A 234 10.55 1.21 -9.16
N GLU A 235 10.12 0.03 -9.57
CA GLU A 235 10.32 -1.23 -8.88
C GLU A 235 11.02 -2.23 -9.79
N VAL A 236 12.02 -2.95 -9.27
CA VAL A 236 12.69 -4.00 -10.01
C VAL A 236 11.79 -5.23 -10.08
N HIS A 237 11.47 -5.68 -11.28
CA HIS A 237 10.53 -6.77 -11.50
C HIS A 237 10.79 -7.47 -12.84
N ASP A 238 10.52 -8.77 -12.92
CA ASP A 238 10.80 -9.58 -14.12
C ASP A 238 9.92 -9.21 -15.32
N LYS A 239 8.79 -8.58 -15.05
CA LYS A 239 7.82 -8.15 -16.06
C LYS A 239 7.89 -6.64 -16.24
N ASN A 240 8.06 -6.22 -17.49
CA ASN A 240 7.92 -4.83 -17.90
C ASN A 240 6.44 -4.43 -17.99
N GLU A 241 5.99 -3.58 -17.08
CA GLU A 241 4.61 -3.09 -17.03
C GLU A 241 4.51 -1.80 -16.22
N ILE A 242 3.35 -1.14 -16.30
CA ILE A 242 2.97 -0.02 -15.46
C ILE A 242 1.73 -0.47 -14.68
N LEU A 243 1.81 -0.47 -13.36
CA LEU A 243 0.60 -0.51 -12.55
C LEU A 243 0.09 0.91 -12.38
N VAL A 244 -1.15 1.14 -12.77
CA VAL A 244 -1.81 2.44 -12.69
C VAL A 244 -2.94 2.31 -11.68
N PHE A 245 -2.82 3.04 -10.57
CA PHE A 245 -3.85 3.13 -9.55
C PHE A 245 -4.43 4.52 -9.52
N VAL A 246 -5.75 4.59 -9.66
CA VAL A 246 -6.49 5.84 -9.84
C VAL A 246 -7.48 5.97 -8.71
N ALA A 247 -7.35 7.04 -7.92
CA ALA A 247 -8.34 7.44 -6.93
C ALA A 247 -9.33 8.43 -7.53
N GLN A 248 -10.60 8.17 -7.29
CA GLN A 248 -11.71 9.03 -7.69
C GLN A 248 -12.74 9.09 -6.56
N PRO A 249 -13.61 10.12 -6.52
CA PRO A 249 -14.67 10.21 -5.53
C PRO A 249 -15.56 8.98 -5.55
N MET A 250 -15.96 8.54 -4.36
CA MET A 250 -17.02 7.56 -4.25
C MET A 250 -18.38 8.24 -4.53
N PRO A 251 -19.28 7.61 -5.31
CA PRO A 251 -20.56 8.18 -5.71
C PRO A 251 -21.59 8.32 -4.58
#